data_AF-A0A966DI50-F1
#
_entry.id   AF-A0A966DI50-F1
#
_cell.length_a   1.000
_cell.length_b   1.000
_cell.length_c   1.000
_cell.angle_alpha   90.00
_cell.angle_beta   90.00
_cell.angle_gamma   90.00
#
_symmetry.space_group_name_H-M   'P 1'
#
loop_
_entity.id
_entity.type
_entity.pdbx_description
1 polymer ?
#
loop_
_entity_poly.entity_id
_entity_poly.type
_entity_poly.pdbx_seq_one_letter_code
_entity_poly.pdbx_strand_id
1 'polypeptide(L)'
;MKNLFIIRSPLQVLNAYEAIAHFKLKNNIFLIVQNHLDKNNVQMKEMLSMCEYEELIEMPPSKSNYFRYVALTRKLKKHAYNFIFFGNLGSFQKLLLANLEYEKSYLFDDGAYTLEYHGELPGTKQYTSIRDIRFLLAGLSIKRKKPVAYFTIFDLERKGEEEIVLHSFYHLKKGMGDILTLNNNIYFLGQCFVSADVVSYEAYLHYIKIVKNDFKGEKIVYIPHRAETITTELKKLEDEHFKIFENTMPIEMYFISQKIKPKCVVSFYSTALFTLSKIFDKSIVKSYAICEQDLKAKRKEGALLVQYFLKKAGLEVGTVCFNQSQEASHV
;
A
#
# COMPACT_ATOMS: atom_id res chain seq x y z
N MET A 1 -28.85 8.22 0.43
CA MET A 1 -27.56 8.61 1.04
C MET A 1 -26.43 8.19 0.10
N LYS A 2 -25.32 8.94 0.07
CA LYS A 2 -24.19 8.70 -0.84
C LYS A 2 -23.05 7.95 -0.14
N ASN A 3 -22.07 7.46 -0.89
CA ASN A 3 -20.80 6.94 -0.34
C ASN A 3 -19.65 7.82 -0.81
N LEU A 4 -18.67 8.08 0.04
CA LEU A 4 -17.50 8.90 -0.32
C LEU A 4 -16.23 8.06 -0.24
N PHE A 5 -15.51 7.96 -1.35
CA PHE A 5 -14.21 7.30 -1.46
C PHE A 5 -13.12 8.35 -1.65
N ILE A 6 -12.21 8.48 -0.68
CA ILE A 6 -11.10 9.43 -0.72
C ILE A 6 -9.84 8.66 -1.11
N ILE A 7 -9.40 8.83 -2.37
CA ILE A 7 -8.37 8.02 -3.00
C ILE A 7 -7.09 8.83 -3.25
N ARG A 8 -5.95 8.23 -2.91
CA ARG A 8 -4.59 8.80 -3.01
C ARG A 8 -3.59 7.89 -3.70
N SER A 9 -3.93 6.60 -3.84
CA SER A 9 -3.06 5.59 -4.43
C SER A 9 -3.88 4.57 -5.24
N PRO A 10 -3.26 3.91 -6.24
CA PRO A 10 -3.90 2.81 -6.97
C PRO A 10 -4.38 1.65 -6.10
N LEU A 11 -3.65 1.28 -5.04
CA LEU A 11 -4.10 0.23 -4.10
C LEU A 11 -5.44 0.58 -3.45
N GLN A 12 -5.65 1.86 -3.12
CA GLN A 12 -6.92 2.32 -2.56
C GLN A 12 -8.08 2.20 -3.55
N VAL A 13 -7.82 2.23 -4.87
CA VAL A 13 -8.84 1.97 -5.89
C VAL A 13 -9.22 0.48 -5.92
N LEU A 14 -8.26 -0.44 -5.76
CA LEU A 14 -8.57 -1.87 -5.59
C LEU A 14 -9.42 -2.13 -4.35
N ASN A 15 -9.09 -1.48 -3.23
CA ASN A 15 -9.88 -1.56 -2.00
C ASN A 15 -11.29 -0.97 -2.20
N ALA A 16 -11.41 0.14 -2.95
CA ALA A 16 -12.70 0.73 -3.28
C ALA A 16 -13.56 -0.20 -4.14
N TYR A 17 -12.97 -0.84 -5.15
CA TYR A 17 -13.65 -1.84 -5.97
C TYR A 17 -14.21 -2.98 -5.11
N GLU A 18 -13.38 -3.54 -4.23
CA GLU A 18 -13.79 -4.63 -3.34
C GLU A 18 -14.89 -4.18 -2.37
N ALA A 19 -14.78 -2.98 -1.78
CA ALA A 19 -15.78 -2.43 -0.86
C ALA A 19 -17.12 -2.15 -1.55
N ILE A 20 -17.11 -1.60 -2.77
CA ILE A 20 -18.33 -1.36 -3.55
C ILE A 20 -19.09 -2.67 -3.76
N ALA A 21 -18.40 -3.73 -4.16
CA ALA A 21 -19.01 -5.03 -4.37
C ALA A 21 -19.47 -5.70 -3.06
N HIS A 22 -18.62 -5.68 -2.03
CA HIS A 22 -18.87 -6.29 -0.73
C HIS A 22 -20.11 -5.70 -0.04
N PHE A 23 -20.18 -4.36 0.06
CA PHE A 23 -21.29 -3.67 0.69
C PHE A 23 -22.45 -3.35 -0.28
N LYS A 24 -22.35 -3.80 -1.55
CA LYS A 24 -23.35 -3.56 -2.62
C LYS A 24 -23.70 -2.08 -2.79
N LEU A 25 -22.66 -1.23 -2.82
CA LEU A 25 -22.79 0.22 -2.74
C LEU A 25 -23.22 0.83 -4.07
N LYS A 26 -24.17 1.75 -4.00
CA LYS A 26 -24.63 2.62 -5.09
C LYS A 26 -24.46 4.08 -4.70
N ASN A 27 -24.52 4.99 -5.67
CA ASN A 27 -24.39 6.45 -5.45
C ASN A 27 -23.01 6.83 -4.85
N ASN A 28 -21.95 6.37 -5.49
CA ASN A 28 -20.58 6.52 -5.04
C ASN A 28 -19.97 7.82 -5.58
N ILE A 29 -19.37 8.61 -4.69
CA ILE A 29 -18.54 9.78 -5.02
C ILE A 29 -17.08 9.41 -4.82
N PHE A 30 -16.26 9.63 -5.84
CA PHE A 30 -14.81 9.51 -5.71
C PHE A 30 -14.18 10.90 -5.58
N LEU A 31 -13.37 11.09 -4.54
CA LEU A 31 -12.50 12.24 -4.37
C LEU A 31 -11.05 11.79 -4.57
N ILE A 32 -10.48 12.09 -5.75
CA ILE A 32 -9.06 11.83 -6.01
C ILE A 32 -8.23 12.99 -5.48
N VAL A 33 -7.37 12.69 -4.52
CA VAL A 33 -6.36 13.61 -4.02
C VAL A 33 -5.04 13.29 -4.72
N GLN A 34 -4.74 14.07 -5.76
CA GLN A 34 -3.59 13.87 -6.62
C GLN A 34 -2.29 14.27 -5.91
N ASN A 35 -1.22 13.54 -6.22
CA ASN A 35 0.13 13.90 -5.81
C ASN A 35 0.88 14.55 -6.99
N HIS A 36 2.11 15.01 -6.76
CA HIS A 36 2.95 15.63 -7.80
C HIS A 36 3.50 14.63 -8.84
N LEU A 37 3.15 13.34 -8.75
CA LEU A 37 3.62 12.31 -9.67
C LEU A 37 2.51 12.01 -10.69
N ASP A 38 2.63 12.60 -11.89
CA ASP A 38 1.61 12.51 -12.94
C ASP A 38 1.22 11.06 -13.28
N LYS A 39 2.20 10.14 -13.28
CA LYS A 39 1.97 8.71 -13.55
C LYS A 39 0.98 8.06 -12.57
N ASN A 40 1.08 8.36 -11.27
CA ASN A 40 0.14 7.83 -10.28
C ASN A 40 -1.28 8.33 -10.53
N ASN A 41 -1.41 9.61 -10.93
CA ASN A 41 -2.71 10.22 -11.17
C ASN A 41 -3.40 9.63 -12.40
N VAL A 42 -2.64 9.41 -13.49
CA VAL A 42 -3.14 8.74 -14.70
C VAL A 42 -3.60 7.33 -14.38
N GLN A 43 -2.78 6.53 -13.69
CA GLN A 43 -3.12 5.16 -13.32
C GLN A 43 -4.38 5.07 -12.44
N MET A 44 -4.51 5.95 -11.44
CA MET A 44 -5.73 5.98 -10.61
C MET A 44 -6.97 6.26 -11.46
N LYS A 45 -6.90 7.20 -12.41
CA LYS A 45 -8.04 7.51 -13.30
C LYS A 45 -8.42 6.34 -14.19
N GLU A 46 -7.43 5.68 -14.80
CA GLU A 46 -7.67 4.49 -15.61
C GLU A 46 -8.35 3.39 -14.79
N MET A 47 -7.90 3.17 -13.55
CA MET A 47 -8.47 2.17 -12.65
C MET A 47 -9.87 2.51 -12.12
N LEU A 48 -10.25 3.78 -12.09
CA LEU A 48 -11.62 4.13 -11.70
C LEU A 48 -12.66 3.61 -12.69
N SER A 49 -12.27 3.30 -13.94
CA SER A 49 -13.16 2.64 -14.90
C SER A 49 -13.68 1.28 -14.42
N MET A 50 -12.98 0.64 -13.47
CA MET A 50 -13.42 -0.61 -12.83
C MET A 50 -14.57 -0.38 -11.85
N CYS A 51 -14.76 0.84 -11.36
CA CYS A 51 -15.65 1.17 -10.26
C CYS A 51 -16.91 1.89 -10.78
N GLU A 52 -18.07 1.53 -10.24
CA GLU A 52 -19.30 2.29 -10.49
C GLU A 52 -19.35 3.54 -9.61
N TYR A 53 -19.41 4.73 -10.21
CA TYR A 53 -19.52 6.00 -9.50
C TYR A 53 -20.43 7.01 -10.21
N GLU A 54 -21.03 7.90 -9.42
CA GLU A 54 -21.95 8.97 -9.88
C GLU A 54 -21.20 10.29 -10.08
N GLU A 55 -20.22 10.58 -9.22
CA GLU A 55 -19.47 11.83 -9.25
C GLU A 55 -17.98 11.57 -9.02
N LEU A 56 -17.15 12.20 -9.85
CA LEU A 56 -15.71 12.26 -9.68
C LEU A 56 -15.29 13.70 -9.34
N ILE A 57 -14.64 13.88 -8.20
CA ILE A 57 -14.07 15.15 -7.74
C ILE A 57 -12.56 15.01 -7.74
N GLU A 58 -11.89 15.87 -8.50
CA GLU A 58 -10.43 15.90 -8.56
C GLU A 58 -9.87 17.03 -7.72
N MET A 59 -8.87 16.70 -6.90
CA MET A 59 -8.07 17.66 -6.16
C MET A 59 -6.61 17.56 -6.66
N PRO A 60 -6.24 18.33 -7.72
CA PRO A 60 -4.87 18.40 -8.22
C PRO A 60 -3.85 18.81 -7.15
N PRO A 61 -2.55 18.55 -7.31
CA PRO A 61 -1.54 18.98 -6.36
C PRO A 61 -1.49 20.51 -6.20
N SER A 62 -1.13 21.01 -5.02
CA SER A 62 -0.94 22.45 -4.78
C SER A 62 0.01 22.71 -3.60
N LYS A 63 0.70 23.85 -3.65
CA LYS A 63 1.59 24.35 -2.58
C LYS A 63 0.83 24.62 -1.28
N SER A 64 -0.44 25.02 -1.36
CA SER A 64 -1.31 25.25 -0.19
C SER A 64 -2.71 24.73 -0.44
N ASN A 65 -3.18 23.85 0.44
CA ASN A 65 -4.49 23.22 0.32
C ASN A 65 -5.55 23.75 1.28
N TYR A 66 -5.25 24.78 2.10
CA TYR A 66 -6.19 25.26 3.13
C TYR A 66 -7.56 25.66 2.57
N PHE A 67 -7.60 26.64 1.66
CA PHE A 67 -8.86 27.10 1.08
C PHE A 67 -9.58 26.01 0.28
N ARG A 68 -8.81 25.10 -0.34
CA ARG A 68 -9.34 23.96 -1.10
C ARG A 68 -10.01 22.96 -0.18
N TYR A 69 -9.39 22.63 0.96
CA TYR A 69 -10.00 21.78 1.97
C TYR A 69 -11.26 22.42 2.54
N VAL A 70 -11.27 23.73 2.80
CA VAL A 70 -12.47 24.44 3.26
C VAL A 70 -13.59 24.38 2.21
N ALA A 71 -13.28 24.72 0.95
CA ALA A 71 -14.25 24.71 -0.14
C ALA A 71 -14.81 23.30 -0.40
N LEU A 72 -13.95 22.28 -0.46
CA LEU A 72 -14.35 20.89 -0.65
C LEU A 72 -15.18 20.37 0.53
N THR A 73 -14.79 20.68 1.77
CA THR A 73 -15.56 20.30 2.96
C THR A 73 -16.96 20.90 2.89
N ARG A 74 -17.09 22.18 2.54
CA ARG A 74 -18.40 22.85 2.37
C ARG A 74 -19.21 22.26 1.21
N LYS A 75 -18.57 21.91 0.09
CA LYS A 75 -19.23 21.23 -1.04
C LYS A 75 -19.80 19.88 -0.59
N LEU A 76 -18.97 19.04 0.03
CA LEU A 76 -19.32 17.68 0.45
C LEU A 76 -20.34 17.68 1.60
N LYS A 77 -20.34 18.69 2.47
CA LYS A 77 -21.31 18.82 3.57
C LYS A 77 -22.77 18.95 3.10
N LYS A 78 -23.01 19.21 1.81
CA LYS A 78 -24.35 19.22 1.21
C LYS A 78 -25.00 17.84 1.13
N HIS A 79 -24.26 16.76 1.38
CA HIS A 79 -24.75 15.39 1.33
C HIS A 79 -24.62 14.70 2.69
N ALA A 80 -25.52 13.74 2.95
CA ALA A 80 -25.37 12.75 4.00
C ALA A 80 -24.84 11.44 3.41
N TYR A 81 -23.89 10.83 4.11
CA TYR A 81 -23.18 9.64 3.64
C TYR A 81 -23.55 8.40 4.43
N ASN A 82 -23.69 7.25 3.77
CA ASN A 82 -23.69 5.98 4.50
C ASN A 82 -22.25 5.75 4.98
N PHE A 83 -21.33 5.63 4.03
CA PHE A 83 -19.94 5.30 4.32
C PHE A 83 -18.97 6.33 3.75
N ILE A 84 -17.90 6.58 4.51
CA ILE A 84 -16.72 7.32 4.08
C ILE A 84 -15.51 6.38 4.14
N PHE A 85 -14.84 6.19 3.00
CA PHE A 85 -13.66 5.34 2.87
C PHE A 85 -12.40 6.16 2.58
N PHE A 86 -11.26 5.82 3.19
CA PHE A 86 -9.99 6.51 3.00
C PHE A 86 -8.78 5.64 3.39
N GLY A 87 -7.62 5.78 2.73
CA GLY A 87 -6.43 4.98 3.08
C GLY A 87 -5.55 5.54 4.21
N ASN A 88 -5.72 6.80 4.61
CA ASN A 88 -4.99 7.37 5.74
C ASN A 88 -5.74 8.47 6.47
N LEU A 89 -5.45 8.66 7.75
CA LEU A 89 -6.09 9.66 8.60
C LEU A 89 -5.24 10.95 8.69
N GLY A 90 -5.01 11.59 7.54
CA GLY A 90 -4.36 12.91 7.47
C GLY A 90 -5.27 14.06 7.89
N SER A 91 -4.74 15.29 7.94
CA SER A 91 -5.51 16.50 8.30
C SER A 91 -6.79 16.69 7.48
N PHE A 92 -6.77 16.36 6.18
CA PHE A 92 -7.94 16.54 5.34
C PHE A 92 -9.04 15.51 5.65
N GLN A 93 -8.68 14.24 5.82
CA GLN A 93 -9.64 13.21 6.22
C GLN A 93 -10.20 13.50 7.60
N LYS A 94 -9.37 13.92 8.57
CA LYS A 94 -9.83 14.40 9.89
C LYS A 94 -10.84 15.53 9.76
N LEU A 95 -10.57 16.53 8.92
CA LEU A 95 -11.48 17.64 8.67
C LEU A 95 -12.83 17.17 8.10
N LEU A 96 -12.80 16.26 7.12
CA LEU A 96 -14.03 15.69 6.53
C LEU A 96 -14.83 14.91 7.59
N LEU A 97 -14.18 14.00 8.33
CA LEU A 97 -14.86 13.21 9.38
C LEU A 97 -15.35 14.04 10.57
N ALA A 98 -14.84 15.26 10.75
CA ALA A 98 -15.31 16.21 11.77
C ALA A 98 -16.53 17.03 11.30
N ASN A 99 -16.74 17.20 10.00
CA ASN A 99 -17.73 18.13 9.45
C ASN A 99 -18.86 17.48 8.65
N LEU A 100 -18.62 16.32 8.04
CA LEU A 100 -19.62 15.61 7.26
C LEU A 100 -20.60 14.85 8.18
N GLU A 101 -21.80 14.60 7.68
CA GLU A 101 -22.76 13.67 8.28
C GLU A 101 -22.60 12.30 7.62
N TYR A 102 -22.30 11.29 8.40
CA TYR A 102 -22.08 9.93 7.91
C TYR A 102 -22.52 8.88 8.92
N GLU A 103 -22.92 7.69 8.46
CA GLU A 103 -23.23 6.56 9.34
C GLU A 103 -21.96 5.95 9.93
N LYS A 104 -21.02 5.53 9.06
CA LYS A 104 -19.76 4.88 9.43
C LYS A 104 -18.61 5.30 8.52
N SER A 105 -17.38 5.13 8.98
CA SER A 105 -16.18 5.42 8.18
C SER A 105 -15.17 4.29 8.28
N TYR A 106 -14.55 3.93 7.15
CA TYR A 106 -13.62 2.82 7.04
C TYR A 106 -12.25 3.28 6.52
N LEU A 107 -11.19 2.79 7.17
CA LEU A 107 -9.82 2.92 6.71
C LEU A 107 -9.47 1.77 5.75
N PHE A 108 -8.94 2.10 4.57
CA PHE A 108 -8.41 1.16 3.58
C PHE A 108 -6.94 0.85 3.80
N ASP A 109 -6.50 -0.26 3.24
CA ASP A 109 -5.08 -0.59 3.19
C ASP A 109 -4.29 0.44 2.37
N ASP A 110 -3.21 0.95 2.97
CA ASP A 110 -2.22 1.84 2.36
C ASP A 110 -0.80 1.31 2.64
N GLY A 111 -0.62 0.00 2.47
CA GLY A 111 0.62 -0.71 2.78
C GLY A 111 0.92 -0.77 4.27
N ALA A 112 2.19 -0.63 4.64
CA ALA A 112 2.64 -0.76 6.04
C ALA A 112 2.01 0.30 6.96
N TYR A 113 1.61 1.44 6.41
CA TYR A 113 0.98 2.52 7.16
C TYR A 113 -0.29 2.07 7.88
N THR A 114 -1.06 1.13 7.32
CA THR A 114 -2.25 0.58 7.97
C THR A 114 -1.89 -0.19 9.25
N LEU A 115 -0.79 -0.93 9.23
CA LEU A 115 -0.28 -1.69 10.37
C LEU A 115 0.25 -0.75 11.46
N GLU A 116 1.05 0.25 11.07
CA GLU A 116 1.57 1.29 11.96
C GLU A 116 0.43 2.06 12.64
N TYR A 117 -0.56 2.50 11.86
CA TYR A 117 -1.72 3.25 12.36
C TYR A 117 -2.53 2.43 13.36
N HIS A 118 -2.74 1.13 13.10
CA HIS A 118 -3.38 0.22 14.04
C HIS A 118 -2.53 0.01 15.31
N GLY A 119 -1.19 -0.01 15.18
CA GLY A 119 -0.24 -0.12 16.29
C GLY A 119 -0.29 1.07 17.25
N GLU A 120 -0.24 2.30 16.72
CA GLU A 120 0.02 3.53 17.48
C GLU A 120 -1.20 4.13 18.21
N LEU A 121 -2.43 3.88 17.76
CA LEU A 121 -3.60 4.62 18.23
C LEU A 121 -4.69 3.70 18.78
N PRO A 122 -5.16 3.91 20.04
CA PRO A 122 -6.45 3.42 20.46
C PRO A 122 -7.52 4.06 19.56
N GLY A 123 -8.45 3.28 19.02
CA GLY A 123 -9.38 3.67 17.94
C GLY A 123 -10.17 4.99 18.13
N THR A 124 -10.17 5.57 19.33
CA THR A 124 -10.84 6.82 19.68
C THR A 124 -9.93 8.06 19.75
N LYS A 125 -8.60 7.94 19.90
CA LYS A 125 -7.71 9.10 20.07
C LYS A 125 -7.44 9.80 18.74
N GLN A 126 -7.78 11.08 18.67
CA GLN A 126 -7.47 11.94 17.53
C GLN A 126 -6.34 12.91 17.90
N TYR A 127 -5.21 12.83 17.18
CA TYR A 127 -4.15 13.83 17.29
C TYR A 127 -4.53 15.09 16.49
N THR A 128 -4.53 16.25 17.13
CA THR A 128 -4.83 17.55 16.53
C THR A 128 -3.55 18.34 16.36
N SER A 129 -3.21 18.73 15.13
CA SER A 129 -2.08 19.62 14.87
C SER A 129 -2.49 21.08 15.05
N ILE A 130 -1.53 21.96 15.39
CA ILE A 130 -1.70 23.43 15.32
C ILE A 130 -2.21 23.86 13.93
N ARG A 131 -1.79 23.15 12.87
CA ARG A 131 -2.25 23.38 11.50
C ARG A 131 -3.73 23.04 11.26
N ASP A 132 -4.36 22.30 12.17
CA ASP A 132 -5.79 21.99 12.08
C ASP A 132 -6.63 23.11 12.73
N ILE A 133 -6.11 23.80 13.75
CA ILE A 133 -6.82 24.87 14.48
C ILE A 133 -7.33 25.98 13.55
N ARG A 134 -6.58 26.32 12.49
CA ARG A 134 -7.01 27.32 11.49
C ARG A 134 -8.35 26.99 10.83
N PHE A 135 -8.80 25.72 10.80
CA PHE A 135 -10.12 25.37 10.25
C PHE A 135 -11.26 25.89 11.12
N LEU A 136 -11.04 26.11 12.42
CA LEU A 136 -12.01 26.76 13.31
C LEU A 136 -12.34 28.18 12.83
N LEU A 137 -11.34 28.91 12.31
CA LEU A 137 -11.53 30.26 11.74
C LEU A 137 -12.45 30.26 10.50
N ALA A 138 -12.55 29.12 9.80
CA ALA A 138 -13.48 28.92 8.69
C ALA A 138 -14.86 28.38 9.13
N GLY A 139 -15.13 28.30 10.45
CA GLY A 139 -16.36 27.73 11.00
C GLY A 139 -16.47 26.22 10.83
N LEU A 140 -15.34 25.51 10.70
CA LEU A 140 -15.31 24.06 10.55
C LEU A 140 -14.84 23.40 11.86
N SER A 141 -15.44 22.26 12.20
CA SER A 141 -15.00 21.44 13.33
C SER A 141 -13.69 20.73 13.01
N ILE A 142 -12.88 20.48 14.05
CA ILE A 142 -11.67 19.66 13.96
C ILE A 142 -11.77 18.38 14.80
N LYS A 143 -12.85 18.23 15.58
CA LYS A 143 -13.09 17.04 16.39
C LYS A 143 -13.93 16.04 15.61
N ARG A 144 -13.40 14.85 15.41
CA ARG A 144 -14.08 13.72 14.76
C ARG A 144 -15.31 13.31 15.56
N LYS A 145 -16.41 13.03 14.86
CA LYS A 145 -17.70 12.67 15.46
C LYS A 145 -17.79 11.20 15.91
N LYS A 146 -17.14 10.29 15.18
CA LYS A 146 -17.30 8.84 15.31
C LYS A 146 -15.95 8.10 15.27
N PRO A 147 -15.82 6.88 15.80
CA PRO A 147 -14.63 6.05 15.60
C PRO A 147 -14.48 5.64 14.13
N VAL A 148 -13.28 5.15 13.78
CA VAL A 148 -12.95 4.66 12.44
C VAL A 148 -12.92 3.14 12.48
N ALA A 149 -13.63 2.50 11.56
CA ALA A 149 -13.57 1.06 11.31
C ALA A 149 -12.47 0.75 10.28
N TYR A 150 -12.13 -0.52 10.12
CA TYR A 150 -11.16 -1.00 9.13
C TYR A 150 -11.87 -1.83 8.06
N PHE A 151 -11.51 -1.60 6.80
CA PHE A 151 -11.81 -2.51 5.70
C PHE A 151 -10.45 -2.90 5.10
N THR A 152 -9.97 -4.08 5.47
CA THR A 152 -8.55 -4.43 5.36
C THR A 152 -8.32 -5.89 5.00
N ILE A 153 -7.18 -6.19 4.39
CA ILE A 153 -6.67 -7.56 4.18
C ILE A 153 -5.88 -8.11 5.38
N PHE A 154 -5.54 -7.25 6.34
CA PHE A 154 -4.76 -7.64 7.50
C PHE A 154 -5.68 -8.21 8.58
N ASP A 155 -5.32 -9.39 9.11
CA ASP A 155 -5.98 -9.95 10.28
C ASP A 155 -5.52 -9.18 11.54
N LEU A 156 -6.14 -8.03 11.76
CA LEU A 156 -5.84 -7.11 12.86
C LEU A 156 -6.50 -7.59 14.15
N GLU A 157 -5.78 -7.47 15.27
CA GLU A 157 -6.35 -7.72 16.60
C GLU A 157 -7.23 -6.55 17.01
N ARG A 158 -8.51 -6.82 17.31
CA ARG A 158 -9.46 -5.78 17.70
C ARG A 158 -9.04 -5.04 18.97
N LYS A 159 -8.89 -3.72 18.87
CA LYS A 159 -8.63 -2.80 20.00
C LYS A 159 -9.89 -2.02 20.38
N GLY A 160 -10.56 -2.49 21.43
CA GLY A 160 -11.77 -1.85 21.95
C GLY A 160 -13.00 -2.09 21.06
N GLU A 161 -13.77 -1.03 20.77
CA GLU A 161 -15.04 -1.15 20.04
C GLU A 161 -14.89 -1.05 18.52
N GLU A 162 -13.67 -0.90 18.00
CA GLU A 162 -13.46 -0.77 16.55
C GLU A 162 -14.00 -1.98 15.78
N GLU A 163 -14.53 -1.71 14.59
CA GLU A 163 -15.00 -2.74 13.68
C GLU A 163 -13.92 -3.03 12.66
N ILE A 164 -13.65 -4.31 12.43
CA ILE A 164 -12.68 -4.78 11.45
C ILE A 164 -13.43 -5.67 10.47
N VAL A 165 -13.54 -5.20 9.24
CA VAL A 165 -14.10 -5.96 8.12
C VAL A 165 -12.93 -6.50 7.30
N LEU A 166 -12.65 -7.79 7.49
CA LEU A 166 -11.60 -8.50 6.77
C LEU A 166 -12.08 -8.83 5.35
N HIS A 167 -11.26 -8.53 4.35
CA HIS A 167 -11.50 -8.97 2.96
C HIS A 167 -10.27 -9.66 2.37
N SER A 168 -10.47 -10.35 1.25
CA SER A 168 -9.42 -11.11 0.55
C SER A 168 -9.41 -10.84 -0.96
N PHE A 169 -9.88 -9.66 -1.37
CA PHE A 169 -10.09 -9.30 -2.78
C PHE A 169 -10.96 -10.33 -3.52
N TYR A 170 -12.00 -10.85 -2.86
CA TYR A 170 -12.84 -11.90 -3.42
C TYR A 170 -13.54 -11.44 -4.70
N HIS A 171 -14.12 -10.23 -4.69
CA HIS A 171 -14.83 -9.70 -5.85
C HIS A 171 -13.87 -9.34 -6.97
N LEU A 172 -12.69 -8.78 -6.65
CA LEU A 172 -11.64 -8.54 -7.64
C LEU A 172 -11.22 -9.84 -8.33
N LYS A 173 -10.95 -10.90 -7.57
CA LYS A 173 -10.62 -12.22 -8.11
C LYS A 173 -11.71 -12.79 -9.01
N LYS A 174 -12.96 -12.71 -8.55
CA LYS A 174 -14.11 -13.17 -9.34
C LYS A 174 -14.27 -12.37 -10.65
N GLY A 175 -14.04 -11.06 -10.61
CA GLY A 175 -14.09 -10.19 -11.79
C GLY A 175 -12.98 -10.47 -12.81
N MET A 176 -11.81 -10.94 -12.36
CA MET A 176 -10.71 -11.34 -13.25
C MET A 176 -10.96 -12.69 -13.94
N GLY A 177 -11.75 -13.59 -13.36
CA GLY A 177 -11.99 -14.93 -13.90
C GLY A 177 -10.70 -15.72 -14.19
N ASP A 178 -10.73 -16.56 -15.23
CA ASP A 178 -9.56 -17.34 -15.71
C ASP A 178 -8.71 -16.57 -16.74
N ILE A 179 -8.83 -15.23 -16.79
CA ILE A 179 -8.16 -14.41 -17.80
C ILE A 179 -6.63 -14.34 -17.55
N LEU A 180 -6.19 -14.65 -16.33
CA LEU A 180 -4.78 -14.58 -15.95
C LEU A 180 -4.00 -15.81 -16.46
N THR A 181 -2.86 -15.54 -17.08
CA THR A 181 -1.93 -16.57 -17.58
C THR A 181 -0.84 -16.81 -16.56
N LEU A 182 -0.61 -18.07 -16.18
CA LEU A 182 0.49 -18.45 -15.29
C LEU A 182 1.82 -18.11 -15.95
N ASN A 183 2.66 -17.34 -15.25
CA ASN A 183 4.01 -17.02 -15.65
C ASN A 183 5.00 -17.69 -14.70
N ASN A 184 5.90 -18.50 -15.24
CA ASN A 184 6.84 -19.30 -14.45
C ASN A 184 8.07 -18.55 -13.94
N ASN A 185 8.23 -17.27 -14.29
CA ASN A 185 9.32 -16.44 -13.77
C ASN A 185 9.16 -16.21 -12.27
N ILE A 186 10.30 -16.02 -11.61
CA ILE A 186 10.38 -15.52 -10.24
C ILE A 186 10.38 -13.99 -10.31
N TYR A 187 9.38 -13.35 -9.72
CA TYR A 187 9.33 -11.89 -9.64
C TYR A 187 9.93 -11.42 -8.33
N PHE A 188 11.12 -10.83 -8.39
CA PHE A 188 11.81 -10.31 -7.22
C PHE A 188 11.58 -8.81 -7.08
N LEU A 189 10.78 -8.40 -6.10
CA LEU A 189 10.48 -7.00 -5.83
C LEU A 189 11.58 -6.37 -4.98
N GLY A 190 12.29 -5.41 -5.57
CA GLY A 190 13.27 -4.56 -4.90
C GLY A 190 12.63 -3.65 -3.85
N GLN A 191 13.48 -3.00 -3.05
CA GLN A 191 13.12 -2.15 -1.92
C GLN A 191 13.96 -0.87 -1.92
N CYS A 192 13.41 0.23 -1.40
CA CYS A 192 14.16 1.48 -1.24
C CYS A 192 15.03 1.49 0.04
N PHE A 193 15.58 0.35 0.46
CA PHE A 193 16.28 0.24 1.75
C PHE A 193 17.49 1.16 1.86
N VAL A 194 18.24 1.33 0.77
CA VAL A 194 19.43 2.18 0.75
C VAL A 194 19.04 3.66 0.89
N SER A 195 18.09 4.12 0.07
CA SER A 195 17.63 5.53 0.12
C SER A 195 16.80 5.86 1.36
N ALA A 196 16.16 4.86 1.99
CA ALA A 196 15.42 5.01 3.24
C ALA A 196 16.29 4.82 4.51
N ASP A 197 17.60 4.62 4.35
CA ASP A 197 18.56 4.42 5.43
C ASP A 197 18.21 3.22 6.33
N VAL A 198 17.88 2.08 5.70
CA VAL A 198 17.54 0.82 6.40
C VAL A 198 18.76 -0.09 6.54
N VAL A 199 19.54 -0.25 5.46
CA VAL A 199 20.79 -1.04 5.40
C VAL A 199 21.82 -0.32 4.51
N SER A 200 23.09 -0.74 4.54
CA SER A 200 24.11 -0.22 3.61
C SER A 200 23.88 -0.74 2.19
N TYR A 201 24.44 -0.06 1.19
CA TYR A 201 24.32 -0.48 -0.20
C TYR A 201 25.00 -1.83 -0.46
N GLU A 202 26.14 -2.06 0.17
CA GLU A 202 26.91 -3.31 0.09
C GLU A 202 26.09 -4.48 0.64
N ALA A 203 25.48 -4.30 1.81
CA ALA A 203 24.59 -5.28 2.41
C ALA A 203 23.38 -5.55 1.50
N TYR A 204 22.76 -4.51 0.94
CA TYR A 204 21.61 -4.68 0.05
C TYR A 204 21.97 -5.46 -1.23
N LEU A 205 23.09 -5.13 -1.87
CA LEU A 205 23.58 -5.86 -3.05
C LEU A 205 23.93 -7.31 -2.70
N HIS A 206 24.50 -7.55 -1.52
CA HIS A 206 24.77 -8.89 -1.01
C HIS A 206 23.47 -9.71 -0.85
N TYR A 207 22.41 -9.11 -0.30
CA TYR A 207 21.12 -9.78 -0.17
C TYR A 207 20.50 -10.14 -1.53
N ILE A 208 20.57 -9.23 -2.51
CA ILE A 208 20.10 -9.51 -3.87
C ILE A 208 20.86 -10.70 -4.46
N LYS A 209 22.18 -10.81 -4.24
CA LYS A 209 22.98 -11.96 -4.68
C LYS A 209 22.58 -13.26 -3.99
N ILE A 210 22.28 -13.24 -2.68
CA ILE A 210 21.77 -14.43 -1.98
C ILE A 210 20.46 -14.89 -2.61
N VAL A 211 19.47 -13.99 -2.77
CA VAL A 211 18.19 -14.33 -3.39
C VAL A 211 18.39 -14.84 -4.82
N LYS A 212 19.25 -14.21 -5.62
CA LYS A 212 19.59 -14.69 -6.97
C LYS A 212 20.15 -16.13 -6.93
N ASN A 213 20.97 -16.46 -5.96
CA ASN A 213 21.56 -17.79 -5.82
C ASN A 213 20.55 -18.84 -5.34
N ASP A 214 19.61 -18.48 -4.46
CA ASP A 214 18.54 -19.39 -4.00
C ASP A 214 17.62 -19.85 -5.15
N PHE A 215 17.52 -19.04 -6.21
CA PHE A 215 16.76 -19.34 -7.42
C PHE A 215 17.68 -19.62 -8.62
N LYS A 216 18.88 -20.17 -8.39
CA LYS A 216 19.83 -20.48 -9.46
C LYS A 216 19.23 -21.40 -10.52
N GLY A 217 19.29 -20.99 -11.78
CA GLY A 217 18.74 -21.70 -12.94
C GLY A 217 17.27 -21.37 -13.24
N GLU A 218 16.57 -20.64 -12.38
CA GLU A 218 15.25 -20.10 -12.66
C GLU A 218 15.35 -18.70 -13.29
N LYS A 219 14.34 -18.29 -14.06
CA LYS A 219 14.28 -16.93 -14.64
C LYS A 219 13.75 -15.94 -13.61
N ILE A 220 14.59 -15.01 -13.18
CA ILE A 220 14.30 -13.95 -12.22
C ILE A 220 14.09 -12.63 -12.96
N VAL A 221 12.92 -12.03 -12.74
CA VAL A 221 12.62 -10.66 -13.12
C VAL A 221 12.71 -9.80 -11.86
N TYR A 222 13.81 -9.07 -11.73
CA TYR A 222 14.00 -8.11 -10.66
C TYR A 222 13.27 -6.80 -10.98
N ILE A 223 12.33 -6.42 -10.14
CA ILE A 223 11.53 -5.21 -10.29
C ILE A 223 11.97 -4.23 -9.20
N PRO A 224 12.86 -3.26 -9.50
CA PRO A 224 13.31 -2.29 -8.51
C PRO A 224 12.13 -1.49 -7.95
N HIS A 225 12.25 -1.08 -6.69
CA HIS A 225 11.24 -0.18 -6.13
C HIS A 225 11.30 1.17 -6.87
N ARG A 226 10.17 1.86 -7.05
CA ARG A 226 10.10 3.14 -7.79
C ARG A 226 11.02 4.27 -7.29
N ALA A 227 11.51 4.14 -6.05
CA ALA A 227 12.42 5.08 -5.39
C ALA A 227 13.82 4.48 -5.15
N GLU A 228 14.10 3.33 -5.77
CA GLU A 228 15.39 2.68 -5.79
C GLU A 228 16.21 3.22 -6.96
N THR A 229 17.47 3.54 -6.71
CA THR A 229 18.39 3.97 -7.75
C THR A 229 19.07 2.74 -8.35
N ILE A 230 18.96 2.56 -9.66
CA ILE A 230 19.62 1.47 -10.37
C ILE A 230 21.07 1.88 -10.66
N THR A 231 21.98 1.31 -9.88
CA THR A 231 23.42 1.54 -9.96
C THR A 231 24.09 0.66 -11.01
N THR A 232 25.34 0.99 -11.34
CA THR A 232 26.16 0.19 -12.26
C THR A 232 26.43 -1.22 -11.70
N GLU A 233 26.65 -1.37 -10.39
CA GLU A 233 26.94 -2.68 -9.78
C GLU A 233 25.69 -3.57 -9.73
N LEU A 234 24.50 -2.99 -9.55
CA LEU A 234 23.25 -3.73 -9.67
C LEU A 234 23.04 -4.21 -11.11
N LYS A 235 23.29 -3.36 -12.11
CA LYS A 235 23.21 -3.75 -13.53
C LYS A 235 24.19 -4.87 -13.91
N LYS A 236 25.36 -4.94 -13.26
CA LYS A 236 26.31 -6.06 -13.44
C LYS A 236 25.75 -7.41 -12.99
N LEU A 237 24.64 -7.46 -12.24
CA LEU A 237 23.97 -8.71 -11.91
C LEU A 237 23.10 -9.25 -13.05
N GLU A 238 22.83 -8.49 -14.11
CA GLU A 238 22.05 -8.99 -15.24
C GLU A 238 22.80 -10.08 -16.02
N ASP A 239 22.11 -11.18 -16.30
CA ASP A 239 22.57 -12.28 -17.14
C ASP A 239 21.37 -12.93 -17.86
N GLU A 240 21.51 -14.15 -18.37
CA GLU A 240 20.40 -14.86 -19.06
C GLU A 240 19.25 -15.27 -18.12
N HIS A 241 19.52 -15.38 -16.81
CA HIS A 241 18.58 -15.82 -15.78
C HIS A 241 18.12 -14.68 -14.87
N PHE A 242 18.82 -13.55 -14.81
CA PHE A 242 18.45 -12.39 -13.98
C PHE A 242 18.31 -11.15 -14.86
N LYS A 243 17.09 -10.60 -14.95
CA LYS A 243 16.79 -9.37 -15.71
C LYS A 243 16.20 -8.30 -14.82
N ILE A 244 16.66 -7.07 -14.99
CA ILE A 244 16.10 -5.90 -14.31
C ILE A 244 14.98 -5.33 -15.18
N PHE A 245 13.79 -5.21 -14.60
CA PHE A 245 12.60 -4.68 -15.26
C PHE A 245 12.04 -3.48 -14.51
N GLU A 246 12.23 -2.30 -15.09
CA GLU A 246 11.72 -1.04 -14.53
C GLU A 246 10.22 -0.91 -14.75
N ASN A 247 9.45 -1.32 -13.74
CA ASN A 247 8.00 -1.12 -13.71
C ASN A 247 7.65 0.26 -13.15
N THR A 248 6.71 0.96 -13.80
CA THR A 248 6.24 2.28 -13.35
C THR A 248 4.86 2.24 -12.69
N MET A 249 4.26 1.06 -12.62
CA MET A 249 2.95 0.82 -11.98
C MET A 249 3.12 0.14 -10.62
N PRO A 250 2.15 0.24 -9.71
CA PRO A 250 2.04 -0.69 -8.58
C PRO A 250 2.02 -2.13 -9.08
N ILE A 251 2.68 -3.02 -8.34
CA ILE A 251 2.97 -4.37 -8.82
C ILE A 251 1.70 -5.21 -9.00
N GLU A 252 0.71 -5.04 -8.11
CA GLU A 252 -0.61 -5.66 -8.23
C GLU A 252 -1.23 -5.30 -9.58
N MET A 253 -1.13 -4.03 -9.96
CA MET A 253 -1.70 -3.51 -11.20
C MET A 253 -0.92 -3.92 -12.45
N TYR A 254 0.40 -4.02 -12.34
CA TYR A 254 1.20 -4.58 -13.41
C TYR A 254 0.72 -6.01 -13.73
N PHE A 255 0.59 -6.87 -12.72
CA PHE A 255 0.14 -8.24 -12.96
C PHE A 255 -1.30 -8.32 -13.48
N ILE A 256 -2.22 -7.55 -12.91
CA ILE A 256 -3.62 -7.52 -13.38
C ILE A 256 -3.70 -7.01 -14.83
N SER A 257 -3.06 -5.88 -15.16
CA SER A 257 -3.13 -5.28 -16.50
C SER A 257 -2.49 -6.15 -17.58
N GLN A 258 -1.36 -6.79 -17.24
CA GLN A 258 -0.67 -7.70 -18.15
C GLN A 258 -1.30 -9.10 -18.18
N LYS A 259 -2.37 -9.33 -17.42
CA LYS A 259 -3.03 -10.64 -17.27
C LYS A 259 -2.03 -11.73 -16.84
N ILE A 260 -1.10 -11.36 -15.97
CA ILE A 260 -0.08 -12.26 -15.44
C ILE A 260 -0.54 -12.80 -14.09
N LYS A 261 -0.50 -14.11 -13.94
CA LYS A 261 -0.50 -14.78 -12.63
C LYS A 261 0.93 -15.22 -12.33
N PRO A 262 1.64 -14.57 -11.40
CA PRO A 262 3.03 -14.95 -11.10
C PRO A 262 3.08 -16.32 -10.43
N LYS A 263 3.96 -17.23 -10.87
CA LYS A 263 4.22 -18.50 -10.16
C LYS A 263 4.81 -18.22 -8.79
N CYS A 264 5.79 -17.32 -8.73
CA CYS A 264 6.50 -16.96 -7.51
C CYS A 264 6.75 -15.46 -7.45
N VAL A 265 6.48 -14.86 -6.29
CA VAL A 265 6.87 -13.49 -5.96
C VAL A 265 7.73 -13.52 -4.71
N VAL A 266 8.89 -12.89 -4.79
CA VAL A 266 9.84 -12.78 -3.68
C VAL A 266 10.15 -11.33 -3.37
N SER A 267 10.35 -11.01 -2.10
CA SER A 267 10.85 -9.70 -1.67
C SER A 267 11.40 -9.79 -0.25
N PHE A 268 11.78 -8.65 0.32
CA PHE A 268 12.12 -8.53 1.73
C PHE A 268 10.85 -8.16 2.53
N TYR A 269 10.82 -6.96 3.13
CA TYR A 269 9.71 -6.43 3.92
C TYR A 269 8.65 -5.67 3.09
N SER A 270 8.26 -6.22 1.94
CA SER A 270 7.27 -5.56 1.07
C SER A 270 5.84 -5.91 1.48
N THR A 271 4.99 -4.90 1.72
CA THR A 271 3.56 -5.15 1.93
C THR A 271 2.84 -5.64 0.68
N ALA A 272 3.45 -5.46 -0.50
CA ALA A 272 2.91 -6.02 -1.73
C ALA A 272 2.88 -7.56 -1.68
N LEU A 273 3.71 -8.22 -0.87
CA LEU A 273 3.62 -9.68 -0.69
C LEU A 273 2.25 -10.07 -0.12
N PHE A 274 1.67 -9.27 0.78
CA PHE A 274 0.32 -9.56 1.30
C PHE A 274 -0.75 -9.40 0.24
N THR A 275 -0.79 -8.24 -0.42
CA THR A 275 -1.81 -7.96 -1.45
C THR A 275 -1.74 -9.03 -2.54
N LEU A 276 -0.54 -9.34 -3.03
CA LEU A 276 -0.32 -10.37 -4.05
C LEU A 276 -0.73 -11.76 -3.56
N SER A 277 -0.46 -12.13 -2.31
CA SER A 277 -0.90 -13.41 -1.74
C SER A 277 -2.43 -13.53 -1.63
N LYS A 278 -3.15 -12.41 -1.50
CA LYS A 278 -4.62 -12.38 -1.46
C LYS A 278 -5.25 -12.32 -2.85
N ILE A 279 -4.61 -11.63 -3.79
CA ILE A 279 -5.09 -11.45 -5.17
C ILE A 279 -4.82 -12.69 -6.03
N PHE A 280 -3.66 -13.32 -5.90
CA PHE A 280 -3.23 -14.41 -6.79
C PHE A 280 -3.18 -15.76 -6.04
N ASP A 281 -4.33 -16.43 -5.99
CA ASP A 281 -4.44 -17.74 -5.33
C ASP A 281 -3.46 -18.77 -5.94
N LYS A 282 -2.80 -19.55 -5.09
CA LYS A 282 -1.78 -20.56 -5.45
C LYS A 282 -0.44 -20.01 -5.97
N SER A 283 -0.25 -18.70 -6.04
CA SER A 283 1.07 -18.12 -6.25
C SER A 283 1.93 -18.33 -5.01
N ILE A 284 3.18 -18.74 -5.21
CA ILE A 284 4.16 -18.82 -4.11
C ILE A 284 4.58 -17.40 -3.76
N VAL A 285 4.48 -17.03 -2.49
CA VAL A 285 4.91 -15.72 -2.01
C VAL A 285 5.90 -15.94 -0.87
N LYS A 286 7.14 -15.50 -1.10
CA LYS A 286 8.26 -15.69 -0.16
C LYS A 286 8.84 -14.35 0.27
N SER A 287 9.09 -14.21 1.56
CA SER A 287 9.81 -13.08 2.13
C SER A 287 11.20 -13.50 2.58
N TYR A 288 12.17 -12.61 2.45
CA TYR A 288 13.48 -12.73 3.09
C TYR A 288 13.59 -11.71 4.20
N ALA A 289 13.71 -12.20 5.44
CA ALA A 289 14.00 -11.37 6.59
C ALA A 289 15.46 -10.96 6.58
N ILE A 290 15.73 -9.69 6.82
CA ILE A 290 17.07 -9.18 7.06
C ILE A 290 17.41 -9.39 8.53
N CYS A 291 18.56 -9.99 8.78
CA CYS A 291 19.15 -10.15 10.11
C CYS A 291 19.13 -8.83 10.90
N GLU A 292 18.71 -8.90 12.16
CA GLU A 292 18.46 -7.70 12.98
C GLU A 292 19.70 -6.83 13.17
N GLN A 293 20.89 -7.42 13.17
CA GLN A 293 22.16 -6.69 13.30
C GLN A 293 22.47 -5.80 12.09
N ASP A 294 21.90 -6.10 10.93
CA ASP A 294 22.12 -5.34 9.70
C ASP A 294 21.12 -4.18 9.58
N LEU A 295 20.04 -4.20 10.37
CA LEU A 295 19.01 -3.17 10.38
C LEU A 295 19.45 -1.96 11.19
N LYS A 296 19.39 -0.78 10.58
CA LYS A 296 19.58 0.47 11.30
C LYS A 296 18.48 0.67 12.35
N ALA A 297 18.88 1.04 13.57
CA ALA A 297 18.01 1.09 14.74
C ALA A 297 16.67 1.84 14.52
N LYS A 298 16.70 2.97 13.81
CA LYS A 298 15.51 3.81 13.53
C LYS A 298 14.45 3.12 12.65
N ARG A 299 14.79 2.04 11.96
CA ARG A 299 13.93 1.34 10.99
C ARG A 299 13.58 -0.09 11.41
N LYS A 300 14.13 -0.55 12.53
CA LYS A 300 13.99 -1.92 13.01
C LYS A 300 12.55 -2.29 13.36
N GLU A 301 11.85 -1.43 14.10
CA GLU A 301 10.47 -1.69 14.55
C GLU A 301 9.49 -1.90 13.38
N GLY A 302 9.48 -0.99 12.41
CA GLY A 302 8.62 -1.11 11.22
C GLY A 302 8.93 -2.35 10.38
N ALA A 303 10.21 -2.69 10.21
CA ALA A 303 10.64 -3.91 9.51
C ALA A 303 10.13 -5.18 10.21
N LEU A 304 10.30 -5.25 11.53
CA LEU A 304 9.83 -6.37 12.35
C LEU A 304 8.30 -6.48 12.37
N LEU A 305 7.59 -5.35 12.38
CA LEU A 305 6.13 -5.32 12.30
C LEU A 305 5.64 -5.94 10.99
N VAL A 306 6.19 -5.53 9.85
CA VAL A 306 5.84 -6.12 8.54
C VAL A 306 6.16 -7.62 8.53
N GLN A 307 7.33 -8.01 9.03
CA GLN A 307 7.73 -9.42 9.12
C GLN A 307 6.76 -10.24 9.99
N TYR A 308 6.34 -9.72 11.15
CA TYR A 308 5.37 -10.37 12.03
C TYR A 308 4.07 -10.67 11.27
N PHE A 309 3.52 -9.68 10.56
CA PHE A 309 2.30 -9.91 9.80
C PHE A 309 2.52 -10.90 8.65
N LEU A 310 3.70 -10.91 7.99
CA LEU A 310 3.97 -11.82 6.86
C LEU A 310 3.96 -13.27 7.36
N LYS A 311 4.58 -13.51 8.54
CA LYS A 311 4.53 -14.80 9.23
C LYS A 311 3.11 -15.17 9.65
N LYS A 312 2.35 -14.23 10.23
CA LYS A 312 0.95 -14.45 10.63
C LYS A 312 0.06 -14.82 9.44
N ALA A 313 0.36 -14.28 8.25
CA ALA A 313 -0.32 -14.62 7.00
C ALA A 313 0.10 -15.99 6.42
N GLY A 314 1.01 -16.73 7.09
CA GLY A 314 1.47 -18.06 6.66
C GLY A 314 2.46 -18.03 5.50
N LEU A 315 3.09 -16.88 5.23
CA LEU A 315 4.04 -16.76 4.12
C LEU A 315 5.41 -17.37 4.50
N GLU A 316 6.10 -17.96 3.52
CA GLU A 316 7.44 -18.51 3.73
C GLU A 316 8.43 -17.37 4.02
N VAL A 317 9.19 -17.48 5.10
CA VAL A 317 10.17 -16.46 5.50
C VAL A 317 11.57 -17.08 5.58
N GLY A 318 12.39 -16.82 4.57
CA GLY A 318 13.84 -17.04 4.61
C GLY A 318 14.56 -15.94 5.39
N THR A 319 15.86 -16.07 5.60
CA THR A 319 16.69 -15.04 6.27
C THR A 319 17.94 -14.74 5.46
N VAL A 320 18.32 -13.46 5.37
CA VAL A 320 19.57 -12.96 4.78
C VAL A 320 20.34 -12.15 5.82
N CYS A 321 21.66 -12.31 5.86
CA CYS A 321 22.53 -11.64 6.82
C CYS A 321 23.81 -11.20 6.14
N PHE A 322 24.33 -10.02 6.49
CA PHE A 322 25.56 -9.47 5.92
C PHE A 322 26.71 -9.65 6.92
N ASN A 323 27.50 -10.72 6.73
CA ASN A 323 28.70 -10.95 7.52
C ASN A 323 29.90 -10.26 6.86
N GLN A 324 30.30 -9.07 7.34
CA GLN A 324 31.48 -8.36 6.84
C GLN A 324 32.79 -9.17 6.92
N SER A 325 32.84 -10.23 7.73
CA SER A 325 34.02 -11.09 7.91
C SER A 325 34.28 -12.10 6.79
N GLN A 326 33.38 -12.27 5.81
CA GLN A 326 33.53 -13.27 4.73
C GLN A 326 34.03 -12.71 3.38
N GLU A 327 34.06 -11.39 3.18
CA GLU A 327 34.55 -10.81 1.91
C GLU A 327 36.07 -10.61 1.85
N ALA A 328 36.81 -10.85 2.95
CA ALA A 328 38.27 -10.77 2.96
C ALA A 328 38.98 -12.05 2.47
N SER A 329 38.25 -13.10 2.09
CA SER A 329 38.84 -14.41 1.72
C SER A 329 38.85 -14.72 0.22
N HIS A 330 38.34 -13.81 -0.63
CA HIS A 330 38.24 -14.02 -2.08
C HIS A 330 38.66 -12.80 -2.90
N VAL A 331 39.79 -12.19 -2.54
CA VAL A 331 40.57 -11.32 -3.45
C VAL A 331 41.74 -12.11 -4.00
#